data_AF-A0AAW7CU60-F1
#
_entry.id   AF-A0AAW7CU60-F1
#
_cell.length_a   1.000
_cell.length_b   1.000
_cell.length_c   1.000
_cell.angle_alpha   90.00
_cell.angle_beta   90.00
_cell.angle_gamma   90.00
#
_symmetry.space_group_name_H-M   'P 1'
#
loop_
_entity.id
_entity.type
_entity.pdbx_description
1 polymer ?
#
loop_
_entity_poly.entity_id
_entity_poly.type
_entity_poly.pdbx_seq_one_letter_code
_entity_poly.pdbx_strand_id
1 'polypeptide(L)'
;MVSIVLVSKSLTLANGIKELVNQTVNHQVKIAIATNYQTPSDLANEVSPETILSTIKKCYSKQGVLVLLDTYHSAQNAALAIANLEHNIAINVTLSSAPIVEGTLAAANSIALGASLEEAEKAAHKTITIKKLQLGENLLNFNILPKNTNYEPVKTLTAPVWLYPYHRFVIPRKKISSHLLLEEQKRLVKAIERSKKDIDWLTEEAHSKIGEQYAHIFSSHRFLLENTELQLTVCSMISKHHCNAEFALQQTFIDLIDTYAQMDDDNMRARESDLDDILSRLLRYLTSAPPPISDPPYTNTILVTKQLSPSTLMALDTNKIKGILLSHGNPLSNTTVLAKALDIPIINEAGKQVLSLTDGQNITLKKVQNIWFYQNTYISH
;
A
#
# COMPACT_ATOMS: atom_id res chain seq x y z
N MET A 1 -0.81 -15.45 32.09
CA MET A 1 -0.89 -16.17 30.80
C MET A 1 -0.89 -15.14 29.68
N VAL A 2 -0.45 -15.49 28.48
CA VAL A 2 -0.53 -14.60 27.30
C VAL A 2 -2.00 -14.19 27.10
N SER A 3 -2.22 -12.92 26.76
CA SER A 3 -3.56 -12.43 26.39
C SER A 3 -3.64 -12.17 24.88
N ILE A 4 -4.84 -12.25 24.31
CA ILE A 4 -5.08 -11.92 22.91
C ILE A 4 -5.86 -10.60 22.82
N VAL A 5 -5.45 -9.73 21.89
CA VAL A 5 -6.21 -8.55 21.47
C VAL A 5 -6.65 -8.73 20.03
N LEU A 6 -7.96 -8.68 19.79
CA LEU A 6 -8.55 -8.64 18.46
C LEU A 6 -8.77 -7.18 18.06
N VAL A 7 -8.16 -6.74 16.97
CA VAL A 7 -8.37 -5.41 16.39
C VAL A 7 -9.23 -5.57 15.15
N SER A 8 -10.48 -5.08 15.21
CA SER A 8 -11.38 -5.12 14.07
C SER A 8 -12.40 -3.99 14.10
N LYS A 9 -12.70 -3.46 12.91
CA LYS A 9 -13.83 -2.54 12.74
C LYS A 9 -15.17 -3.22 12.99
N SER A 10 -15.28 -4.51 12.68
CA SER A 10 -16.50 -5.28 12.85
C SER A 10 -16.56 -5.89 14.25
N LEU A 11 -17.30 -5.23 15.14
CA LEU A 11 -17.57 -5.76 16.48
C LEU A 11 -18.25 -7.14 16.40
N THR A 12 -19.15 -7.34 15.43
CA THR A 12 -19.81 -8.63 15.20
C THR A 12 -18.80 -9.73 14.87
N LEU A 13 -17.86 -9.46 13.96
CA LEU A 13 -16.79 -10.41 13.62
C LEU A 13 -15.92 -10.72 14.85
N ALA A 14 -15.44 -9.69 15.55
CA ALA A 14 -14.57 -9.87 16.71
C ALA A 14 -15.26 -10.64 17.85
N ASN A 15 -16.54 -10.39 18.10
CA ASN A 15 -17.33 -11.15 19.07
C ASN A 15 -17.53 -12.60 18.63
N GLY A 16 -17.85 -12.85 17.35
CA GLY A 16 -17.99 -14.21 16.82
C GLY A 16 -16.70 -15.02 16.96
N ILE A 17 -15.55 -14.42 16.68
CA ILE A 17 -14.23 -15.05 16.90
C ILE A 17 -14.03 -15.36 18.40
N LYS A 18 -14.30 -14.38 19.28
CA LYS A 18 -14.15 -14.56 20.72
C LYS A 18 -15.05 -15.67 21.27
N GLU A 19 -16.29 -15.76 20.79
CA GLU A 19 -17.23 -16.82 21.17
C GLU A 19 -16.71 -18.20 20.74
N LEU A 20 -16.30 -18.35 19.48
CA LEU A 20 -15.75 -19.59 18.94
C LEU A 20 -14.52 -20.06 19.73
N VAL A 21 -13.62 -19.14 20.05
CA VAL A 21 -12.43 -19.47 20.86
C VAL A 21 -12.84 -19.89 22.26
N ASN A 22 -13.73 -19.15 22.93
CA ASN A 22 -14.19 -19.48 24.28
C ASN A 22 -14.81 -20.88 24.38
N GLN A 23 -15.56 -21.30 23.36
CA GLN A 23 -16.09 -22.65 23.25
C GLN A 23 -14.99 -23.71 23.11
N THR A 24 -13.90 -23.38 22.40
CA THR A 24 -12.81 -24.31 22.11
C THR A 24 -11.85 -24.48 23.29
N VAL A 25 -11.49 -23.39 23.98
CA VAL A 25 -10.51 -23.41 25.10
C VAL A 25 -11.16 -23.26 26.47
N ASN A 26 -12.48 -23.45 26.58
CA ASN A 26 -13.27 -23.37 27.81
C ASN A 26 -12.95 -22.11 28.65
N HIS A 27 -12.95 -20.93 28.00
CA HIS A 27 -12.67 -19.62 28.61
C HIS A 27 -11.30 -19.46 29.31
N GLN A 28 -10.34 -20.35 29.09
CA GLN A 28 -9.04 -20.27 29.75
C GLN A 28 -8.22 -19.06 29.30
N VAL A 29 -8.39 -18.59 28.06
CA VAL A 29 -7.60 -17.51 27.45
C VAL A 29 -8.30 -16.16 27.54
N LYS A 30 -7.59 -15.15 28.04
CA LYS A 30 -8.09 -13.77 28.10
C LYS A 30 -8.06 -13.12 26.72
N ILE A 31 -9.23 -12.82 26.16
CA ILE A 31 -9.41 -12.16 24.86
C ILE A 31 -10.09 -10.80 25.03
N ALA A 32 -9.38 -9.75 24.66
CA ALA A 32 -9.88 -8.38 24.61
C ALA A 32 -10.14 -7.96 23.15
N ILE A 33 -11.10 -7.05 22.95
CA ILE A 33 -11.49 -6.56 21.63
C ILE A 33 -11.22 -5.05 21.60
N ALA A 34 -10.44 -4.61 20.62
CA ALA A 34 -10.28 -3.21 20.25
C ALA A 34 -11.17 -2.94 19.03
N THR A 35 -12.23 -2.15 19.25
CA THR A 35 -13.14 -1.69 18.20
C THR A 35 -13.58 -0.27 18.53
N ASN A 36 -13.90 0.53 17.51
CA ASN A 36 -14.44 1.88 17.70
C ASN A 36 -15.95 1.93 17.90
N TYR A 37 -16.61 0.77 18.02
CA TYR A 37 -18.05 0.72 18.20
C TYR A 37 -18.46 1.29 19.58
N GLN A 38 -18.76 2.59 19.62
CA GLN A 38 -19.44 3.26 20.74
C GLN A 38 -20.85 3.68 20.33
N THR A 39 -21.05 4.07 19.07
CA THR A 39 -22.34 4.43 18.47
C THR A 39 -22.49 3.86 17.04
N PRO A 40 -23.71 3.71 16.50
CA PRO A 40 -23.93 3.22 15.12
C PRO A 40 -23.24 4.07 14.03
N SER A 41 -22.97 5.35 14.28
CA SER A 41 -22.21 6.22 13.36
C SER A 41 -20.72 5.89 13.27
N ASP A 42 -20.18 5.09 14.20
CA ASP A 42 -18.75 4.73 14.22
C ASP A 42 -18.40 3.56 13.29
N LEU A 43 -19.39 2.94 12.65
CA LEU A 43 -19.21 1.81 11.72
C LEU A 43 -18.31 2.15 10.52
N ALA A 44 -18.16 3.43 10.18
CA ALA A 44 -17.29 3.89 9.10
C ALA A 44 -15.84 4.17 9.54
N ASN A 45 -15.55 4.21 10.85
CA ASN A 45 -14.28 4.71 11.37
C ASN A 45 -13.25 3.58 11.63
N GLU A 46 -12.00 3.82 11.25
CA GLU A 46 -10.84 2.96 11.55
C GLU A 46 -10.58 2.84 13.05
N VAL A 47 -10.28 1.64 13.57
CA VAL A 47 -9.97 1.44 15.00
C VAL A 47 -8.81 2.34 15.42
N SER A 48 -9.03 3.24 16.37
CA SER A 48 -8.03 4.27 16.69
C SER A 48 -6.82 3.69 17.45
N PRO A 49 -5.61 4.27 17.30
CA PRO A 49 -4.43 3.88 18.07
C PRO A 49 -4.66 3.95 19.59
N GLU A 50 -5.43 4.92 20.07
CA GLU A 50 -5.75 5.11 21.50
C GLU A 50 -6.64 3.98 22.03
N THR A 51 -7.63 3.56 21.24
CA THR A 51 -8.48 2.40 21.55
C THR A 51 -7.64 1.13 21.66
N ILE A 52 -6.72 0.89 20.72
CA ILE A 52 -5.84 -0.27 20.73
C ILE A 52 -4.89 -0.22 21.93
N LEU A 53 -4.25 0.93 22.18
CA LEU A 53 -3.33 1.15 23.29
C LEU A 53 -4.00 0.89 24.64
N SER A 54 -5.19 1.46 24.86
CA SER A 54 -5.94 1.27 26.11
C SER A 54 -6.39 -0.18 26.30
N THR A 55 -6.75 -0.86 25.21
CA THR A 55 -7.12 -2.28 25.22
C THR A 55 -5.94 -3.16 25.60
N ILE A 56 -4.76 -2.93 25.00
CA ILE A 56 -3.52 -3.62 25.35
C ILE A 56 -3.21 -3.42 26.83
N LYS A 57 -3.25 -2.18 27.34
CA LYS A 57 -2.98 -1.87 28.75
C LYS A 57 -3.94 -2.59 29.71
N LYS A 58 -5.23 -2.69 29.37
CA LYS A 58 -6.24 -3.39 30.18
C LYS A 58 -6.05 -4.91 30.22
N CYS A 59 -5.49 -5.51 29.16
CA CYS A 59 -5.29 -6.95 29.08
C CYS A 59 -3.88 -7.42 29.43
N TYR A 60 -2.91 -6.51 29.52
CA TYR A 60 -1.49 -6.82 29.71
C TYR A 60 -1.18 -7.70 30.92
N SER A 61 -0.21 -8.59 30.74
CA SER A 61 0.50 -9.28 31.81
C SER A 61 1.96 -9.49 31.39
N LYS A 62 2.85 -9.85 32.32
CA LYS A 62 4.27 -10.15 32.01
C LYS A 62 4.48 -11.30 31.02
N GLN A 63 3.44 -12.13 30.80
CA GLN A 63 3.48 -13.20 29.80
C GLN A 63 3.24 -12.69 28.36
N GLY A 64 2.81 -11.43 28.23
CA GLY A 64 2.69 -10.73 26.95
C GLY A 64 1.29 -10.71 26.35
N VAL A 65 1.19 -10.01 25.22
CA VAL A 65 -0.05 -9.77 24.46
C VAL A 65 0.17 -10.06 22.98
N LEU A 66 -0.61 -10.98 22.44
CA LEU A 66 -0.66 -11.24 21.00
C LEU A 66 -1.80 -10.42 20.39
N VAL A 67 -1.50 -9.61 19.38
CA VAL A 67 -2.48 -8.77 18.68
C VAL A 67 -2.76 -9.38 17.31
N LEU A 68 -4.02 -9.72 17.03
CA LEU A 68 -4.49 -10.13 15.71
C LEU A 68 -5.39 -9.05 15.12
N LEU A 69 -5.32 -8.88 13.81
CA LEU A 69 -5.90 -7.74 13.10
C LEU A 69 -6.48 -8.17 11.75
N ASP A 70 -7.52 -7.45 11.31
CA ASP A 70 -8.32 -7.80 10.12
C ASP A 70 -7.92 -7.07 8.84
N THR A 71 -7.35 -5.87 8.96
CA THR A 71 -7.10 -4.96 7.84
C THR A 71 -5.73 -4.29 7.94
N TYR A 72 -5.28 -3.75 6.81
CA TYR A 72 -4.01 -3.02 6.72
C TYR A 72 -3.96 -1.80 7.67
N HIS A 73 -5.03 -1.01 7.74
CA HIS A 73 -5.12 0.15 8.63
C HIS A 73 -5.07 -0.25 10.11
N SER A 74 -5.73 -1.35 10.50
CA SER A 74 -5.60 -1.92 11.85
C SER A 74 -4.13 -2.21 12.20
N ALA A 75 -3.32 -2.63 11.23
CA ALA A 75 -1.89 -2.89 11.44
C ALA A 75 -1.10 -1.60 11.73
N GLN A 76 -1.31 -0.54 10.93
CA GLN A 76 -0.66 0.76 11.12
C GLN A 76 -1.04 1.40 12.46
N ASN A 77 -2.33 1.39 12.80
CA ASN A 77 -2.82 1.95 14.06
C ASN A 77 -2.33 1.14 15.26
N ALA A 78 -2.21 -0.18 15.14
CA ALA A 78 -1.64 -1.02 16.19
C ALA A 78 -0.13 -0.78 16.37
N ALA A 79 0.62 -0.57 15.28
CA ALA A 79 2.04 -0.21 15.36
C ALA A 79 2.24 1.14 16.07
N LEU A 80 1.41 2.13 15.76
CA LEU A 80 1.40 3.43 16.44
C LEU A 80 1.01 3.29 17.92
N ALA A 81 0.02 2.46 18.25
CA ALA A 81 -0.34 2.15 19.63
C ALA A 81 0.83 1.54 20.41
N ILE A 82 1.54 0.58 19.82
CA ILE A 82 2.72 -0.06 20.44
C ILE A 82 3.86 0.94 20.63
N ALA A 83 4.07 1.87 19.69
CA ALA A 83 5.10 2.91 19.80
C ALA A 83 4.88 3.85 21.00
N ASN A 84 3.64 4.00 21.44
CA ASN A 84 3.23 4.84 22.57
C ASN A 84 3.10 4.06 23.88
N LEU A 85 3.45 2.77 23.90
CA LEU A 85 3.56 1.98 25.13
C LEU A 85 4.89 2.27 25.82
N GLU A 86 4.90 2.11 27.15
CA GLU A 86 6.14 2.06 27.92
C GLU A 86 7.01 0.89 27.42
N HIS A 87 8.33 1.09 27.37
CA HIS A 87 9.25 0.13 26.75
C HIS A 87 9.12 -1.29 27.34
N ASN A 88 8.99 -1.41 28.66
CA ASN A 88 8.78 -2.67 29.39
C ASN A 88 7.49 -3.43 29.00
N ILE A 89 6.47 -2.72 28.51
CA ILE A 89 5.23 -3.31 27.98
C ILE A 89 5.42 -3.62 26.51
N ALA A 90 5.94 -2.67 25.72
CA ALA A 90 6.08 -2.76 24.27
C ALA A 90 6.88 -4.00 23.82
N ILE A 91 7.93 -4.38 24.56
CA ILE A 91 8.74 -5.57 24.29
C ILE A 91 7.95 -6.90 24.40
N ASN A 92 6.82 -6.89 25.12
CA ASN A 92 5.98 -8.05 25.38
C ASN A 92 4.64 -7.98 24.62
N VAL A 93 4.57 -7.20 23.54
CA VAL A 93 3.41 -7.13 22.66
C VAL A 93 3.86 -7.55 21.27
N THR A 94 3.12 -8.44 20.60
CA THR A 94 3.47 -8.90 19.24
C THR A 94 2.27 -8.80 18.32
N LEU A 95 2.43 -8.13 17.16
CA LEU A 95 1.46 -8.15 16.07
C LEU A 95 1.60 -9.45 15.26
N SER A 96 0.50 -10.17 15.04
CA SER A 96 0.48 -11.34 14.16
C SER A 96 0.01 -10.95 12.75
N SER A 97 0.60 -11.57 11.73
CA SER A 97 0.15 -11.47 10.33
C SER A 97 -0.83 -12.59 9.94
N ALA A 98 -1.22 -13.44 10.88
CA ALA A 98 -2.11 -14.56 10.62
C ALA A 98 -3.54 -14.09 10.27
N PRO A 99 -4.29 -14.84 9.43
CA PRO A 99 -5.72 -14.62 9.24
C PRO A 99 -6.42 -14.55 10.59
N ILE A 100 -7.22 -13.50 10.80
CA ILE A 100 -7.72 -13.16 12.14
C ILE A 100 -8.53 -14.30 12.78
N VAL A 101 -9.26 -15.12 12.00
CA VAL A 101 -10.06 -16.23 12.53
C VAL A 101 -9.18 -17.43 12.87
N GLU A 102 -8.57 -18.06 11.86
CA GLU A 102 -7.74 -19.26 12.04
C GLU A 102 -6.55 -19.01 12.96
N GLY A 103 -5.90 -17.85 12.81
CA GLY A 103 -4.76 -17.42 13.62
C GLY A 103 -5.13 -17.28 15.09
N THR A 104 -6.29 -16.68 15.39
CA THR A 104 -6.73 -16.51 16.79
C THR A 104 -7.01 -17.86 17.43
N LEU A 105 -7.68 -18.77 16.71
CA LEU A 105 -8.01 -20.10 17.23
C LEU A 105 -6.74 -20.91 17.51
N ALA A 106 -5.79 -20.92 16.57
CA ALA A 106 -4.51 -21.60 16.73
C ALA A 106 -3.69 -21.03 17.90
N ALA A 107 -3.62 -19.70 18.01
CA ALA A 107 -2.95 -19.04 19.14
C ALA A 107 -3.61 -19.38 20.48
N ALA A 108 -4.92 -19.28 20.57
CA ALA A 108 -5.64 -19.53 21.81
C ALA A 108 -5.48 -20.96 22.30
N ASN A 109 -5.59 -21.96 21.40
CA ASN A 109 -5.31 -23.35 21.74
C ASN A 109 -3.88 -23.54 22.28
N SER A 110 -2.89 -22.93 21.62
CA SER A 110 -1.50 -22.98 22.08
C SER A 110 -1.33 -22.34 23.47
N ILE A 111 -1.94 -21.17 23.68
CA ILE A 111 -1.87 -20.44 24.96
C ILE A 111 -2.53 -21.22 26.09
N ALA A 112 -3.67 -21.85 25.84
CA ALA A 112 -4.37 -22.70 26.82
C ALA A 112 -3.52 -23.88 27.29
N LEU A 113 -2.63 -24.38 26.42
CA LEU A 113 -1.63 -25.41 26.73
C LEU A 113 -0.36 -24.85 27.41
N GLY A 114 -0.33 -23.57 27.75
CA GLY A 114 0.77 -22.93 28.46
C GLY A 114 1.88 -22.35 27.57
N ALA A 115 1.64 -22.21 26.26
CA ALA A 115 2.63 -21.66 25.34
C ALA A 115 3.02 -20.21 25.67
N SER A 116 4.28 -19.88 25.38
CA SER A 116 4.81 -18.52 25.40
C SER A 116 4.20 -17.65 24.28
N LEU A 117 4.42 -16.33 24.35
CA LEU A 117 3.97 -15.39 23.31
C LEU A 117 4.54 -15.73 21.93
N GLU A 118 5.81 -16.13 21.86
CA GLU A 118 6.49 -16.49 20.61
C GLU A 118 5.90 -17.78 20.01
N GLU A 119 5.67 -18.80 20.84
CA GLU A 119 5.05 -20.06 20.40
C GLU A 119 3.61 -19.85 19.93
N ALA A 120 2.85 -18.99 20.63
CA ALA A 120 1.50 -18.63 20.24
C ALA A 120 1.46 -17.87 18.89
N GLU A 121 2.38 -16.92 18.67
CA GLU A 121 2.50 -16.22 17.38
C GLU A 121 2.87 -17.20 16.27
N LYS A 122 3.82 -18.09 16.50
CA LYS A 122 4.24 -19.12 15.55
C LYS A 122 3.09 -20.07 15.19
N ALA A 123 2.27 -20.45 16.17
CA ALA A 123 1.07 -21.25 15.94
C ALA A 123 0.05 -20.51 15.07
N ALA A 124 -0.20 -19.23 15.34
CA ALA A 124 -1.06 -18.38 14.52
C ALA A 124 -0.51 -18.25 13.10
N HIS A 125 0.76 -17.89 12.95
CA HIS A 125 1.38 -17.58 11.66
C HIS A 125 1.35 -18.77 10.69
N LYS A 126 1.55 -20.00 11.20
CA LYS A 126 1.50 -21.23 10.41
C LYS A 126 0.17 -21.44 9.67
N THR A 127 -0.92 -20.85 10.15
CA THR A 127 -2.25 -21.01 9.53
C THR A 127 -2.30 -20.48 8.09
N ILE A 128 -1.48 -19.48 7.74
CA ILE A 128 -1.33 -18.98 6.36
C ILE A 128 -0.92 -20.13 5.45
N THR A 129 0.16 -20.83 5.81
CA THR A 129 0.74 -21.91 5.00
C THR A 129 -0.18 -23.12 4.97
N ILE A 130 -0.82 -23.47 6.09
CA ILE A 130 -1.75 -24.61 6.16
C ILE A 130 -2.92 -24.39 5.21
N LYS A 131 -3.52 -23.19 5.20
CA LYS A 131 -4.65 -22.89 4.33
C LYS A 131 -4.27 -23.02 2.85
N LYS A 132 -3.11 -22.48 2.47
CA LYS A 132 -2.56 -22.58 1.12
C LYS A 132 -2.33 -24.03 0.68
N LEU A 133 -1.71 -24.83 1.55
CA LEU A 133 -1.49 -26.26 1.29
C LEU A 133 -2.79 -27.04 1.11
N GLN A 134 -3.80 -26.76 1.93
CA GLN A 134 -5.13 -27.40 1.82
C GLN A 134 -5.82 -27.08 0.49
N LEU A 135 -5.53 -25.93 -0.10
CA LEU A 135 -6.04 -25.51 -1.41
C LEU A 135 -5.14 -25.94 -2.57
N GLY A 136 -4.04 -26.66 -2.31
CA GLY A 136 -3.13 -27.16 -3.34
C GLY A 136 -2.18 -26.11 -3.93
N GLU A 137 -1.99 -24.96 -3.27
CA GLU A 137 -1.03 -23.95 -3.73
C GLU A 137 0.42 -24.41 -3.59
N ASN A 138 1.25 -24.12 -4.59
CA ASN A 138 2.68 -24.44 -4.58
C ASN A 138 3.46 -23.41 -3.75
N LEU A 139 4.09 -23.87 -2.65
CA LEU A 139 4.81 -23.01 -1.70
C LEU A 139 6.17 -22.51 -2.21
N LEU A 140 6.68 -23.03 -3.33
CA LEU A 140 8.00 -22.65 -3.88
C LEU A 140 8.09 -21.17 -4.30
N ASN A 141 6.97 -20.48 -4.51
CA ASN A 141 6.93 -19.06 -4.89
C ASN A 141 6.78 -18.09 -3.71
N PHE A 142 6.70 -18.59 -2.47
CA PHE A 142 6.50 -17.75 -1.30
C PHE A 142 7.67 -17.91 -0.33
N ASN A 143 8.63 -17.00 -0.38
CA ASN A 143 9.58 -16.79 0.71
C ASN A 143 8.81 -16.22 1.92
N ILE A 144 8.08 -17.07 2.63
CA ILE A 144 7.57 -16.75 3.97
C ILE A 144 8.77 -16.86 4.91
N LEU A 145 9.59 -15.81 4.91
CA LEU A 145 10.66 -15.68 5.90
C LEU A 145 10.02 -15.73 7.30
N PRO A 146 10.58 -16.52 8.24
CA PRO A 146 10.11 -16.48 9.62
C PRO A 146 10.13 -15.02 10.10
N LYS A 147 9.00 -14.54 10.61
CA LYS A 147 8.95 -13.20 11.19
C LYS A 147 9.93 -13.17 12.35
N ASN A 148 10.87 -12.21 12.34
CA ASN A 148 11.66 -11.94 13.54
C ASN A 148 10.68 -11.44 14.61
N THR A 149 10.40 -12.29 15.60
CA THR A 149 9.48 -12.02 16.72
C THR A 149 10.16 -11.18 17.81
N ASN A 150 11.48 -11.02 17.75
CA ASN A 150 12.20 -10.16 18.67
C ASN A 150 11.78 -8.70 18.46
N TYR A 151 11.41 -8.06 19.56
CA TYR A 151 11.17 -6.62 19.57
C TYR A 151 12.45 -5.90 19.14
N GLU A 152 12.43 -5.28 17.97
CA GLU A 152 13.46 -4.32 17.56
C GLU A 152 13.11 -2.95 18.15
N PRO A 153 14.08 -2.22 18.74
CA PRO A 153 13.85 -0.85 19.16
C PRO A 153 13.34 -0.03 17.99
N VAL A 154 12.44 0.92 18.28
CA VAL A 154 11.79 1.76 17.27
C VAL A 154 12.86 2.39 16.36
N LYS A 155 12.94 1.94 15.10
CA LYS A 155 13.86 2.56 14.13
C LYS A 155 13.27 3.90 13.74
N THR A 156 14.05 4.95 13.87
CA THR A 156 13.65 6.30 13.47
C THR A 156 14.44 6.72 12.23
N LEU A 157 13.77 7.43 11.33
CA LEU A 157 14.35 8.00 10.13
C LEU A 157 13.90 9.44 10.04
N THR A 158 14.83 10.38 10.18
CA THR A 158 14.54 11.82 10.14
C THR A 158 15.25 12.45 8.96
N ALA A 159 14.51 13.19 8.16
CA ALA A 159 14.99 13.76 6.91
C ALA A 159 14.10 14.92 6.44
N PRO A 160 14.63 15.85 5.61
CA PRO A 160 13.85 16.94 5.06
C PRO A 160 12.79 16.42 4.10
N VAL A 161 11.61 17.02 4.14
CA VAL A 161 10.51 16.78 3.21
C VAL A 161 10.88 17.31 1.83
N TRP A 162 10.63 16.50 0.82
CA TRP A 162 10.51 16.95 -0.56
C TRP A 162 9.05 16.76 -1.00
N LEU A 163 8.33 17.87 -1.16
CA LEU A 163 6.99 17.87 -1.74
C LEU A 163 7.09 17.64 -3.24
N TYR A 164 6.90 16.39 -3.65
CA TYR A 164 6.94 16.02 -5.05
C TYR A 164 5.64 16.44 -5.74
N PRO A 165 5.71 17.23 -6.84
CA PRO A 165 4.52 17.73 -7.49
C PRO A 165 3.74 16.58 -8.15
N TYR A 166 2.51 16.36 -7.68
CA TYR A 166 1.57 15.50 -8.36
C TYR A 166 0.88 16.27 -9.49
N HIS A 167 1.25 15.96 -10.74
CA HIS A 167 0.67 16.62 -11.91
C HIS A 167 -0.54 15.85 -12.43
N ARG A 168 -1.74 16.42 -12.25
CA ARG A 168 -2.97 15.91 -12.88
C ARG A 168 -3.26 16.70 -14.15
N PHE A 169 -3.30 16.02 -15.28
CA PHE A 169 -3.66 16.63 -16.55
C PHE A 169 -5.15 17.02 -16.58
N VAL A 170 -5.43 18.30 -16.83
CA VAL A 170 -6.77 18.79 -17.16
C VAL A 170 -6.87 18.87 -18.67
N ILE A 171 -7.63 17.96 -19.27
CA ILE A 171 -7.72 17.82 -20.72
C ILE A 171 -9.07 18.39 -21.21
N PRO A 172 -9.10 19.59 -21.81
CA PRO A 172 -10.32 20.11 -22.40
C PRO A 172 -10.61 19.37 -23.71
N ARG A 173 -11.89 19.04 -23.92
CA ARG A 173 -12.36 18.55 -25.23
C ARG A 173 -12.29 19.69 -26.25
N LYS A 174 -11.55 19.47 -27.34
CA LYS A 174 -11.51 20.37 -28.50
C LYS A 174 -12.17 19.69 -29.68
N LYS A 175 -12.97 20.46 -30.43
CA LYS A 175 -13.56 19.99 -31.69
C LYS A 175 -12.51 20.05 -32.81
N ILE A 176 -12.32 18.94 -33.50
CA ILE A 176 -11.32 18.79 -34.57
C ILE A 176 -12.03 18.74 -35.93
N SER A 177 -11.56 19.56 -36.87
CA SER A 177 -12.05 19.58 -38.25
C SER A 177 -11.73 18.26 -38.97
N SER A 178 -12.62 17.81 -39.84
CA SER A 178 -12.51 16.49 -40.51
C SER A 178 -11.16 16.26 -41.21
N HIS A 179 -10.58 17.30 -41.80
CA HIS A 179 -9.29 17.22 -42.50
C HIS A 179 -8.07 17.07 -41.55
N LEU A 180 -8.22 17.37 -40.26
CA LEU A 180 -7.15 17.27 -39.24
C LEU A 180 -7.23 15.96 -38.43
N LEU A 181 -8.27 15.14 -38.60
CA LEU A 181 -8.44 13.90 -37.83
C LEU A 181 -7.27 12.93 -38.01
N LEU A 182 -6.75 12.82 -39.23
CA LEU A 182 -5.60 11.97 -39.51
C LEU A 182 -4.32 12.49 -38.83
N GLU A 183 -4.18 13.80 -38.67
CA GLU A 183 -3.04 14.39 -37.96
C GLU A 183 -3.12 14.09 -36.46
N GLU A 184 -4.30 14.16 -35.85
CA GLU A 184 -4.50 13.79 -34.45
C GLU A 184 -4.19 12.30 -34.19
N GLN A 185 -4.60 11.41 -35.09
CA GLN A 185 -4.23 10.00 -35.02
C GLN A 185 -2.71 9.78 -35.14
N LYS A 186 -2.04 10.51 -36.05
CA LYS A 186 -0.56 10.47 -36.16
C LYS A 186 0.12 11.00 -34.90
N ARG A 187 -0.41 12.06 -34.26
CA ARG A 187 0.08 12.57 -32.97
C ARG A 187 -0.01 11.50 -31.89
N LEU A 188 -1.12 10.78 -31.81
CA LEU A 188 -1.30 9.65 -30.89
C LEU A 188 -0.26 8.55 -31.12
N VAL A 189 -0.12 8.06 -32.36
CA VAL A 189 0.85 7.00 -32.68
C VAL A 189 2.27 7.43 -32.30
N LYS A 190 2.65 8.68 -32.60
CA LYS A 190 3.96 9.21 -32.22
C LYS A 190 4.16 9.27 -30.70
N ALA A 191 3.12 9.62 -29.94
CA ALA A 191 3.16 9.60 -28.47
C ALA A 191 3.34 8.18 -27.92
N ILE A 192 2.66 7.19 -28.51
CA ILE A 192 2.80 5.76 -28.16
C ILE A 192 4.21 5.26 -28.44
N GLU A 193 4.78 5.56 -29.62
CA GLU A 193 6.13 5.11 -29.97
C GLU A 193 7.21 5.71 -29.08
N ARG A 194 7.07 7.00 -28.69
CA ARG A 194 7.98 7.61 -27.69
C ARG A 194 7.80 6.98 -26.32
N SER A 195 6.55 6.76 -25.93
CA SER A 195 6.16 6.10 -24.70
C SER A 195 6.75 4.69 -24.58
N LYS A 196 6.78 3.88 -25.64
CA LYS A 196 7.41 2.56 -25.63
C LYS A 196 8.91 2.64 -25.33
N LYS A 197 9.63 3.60 -25.92
CA LYS A 197 11.07 3.80 -25.63
C LYS A 197 11.34 4.14 -24.17
N ASP A 198 10.49 4.96 -23.55
CA ASP A 198 10.61 5.24 -22.12
C ASP A 198 10.41 3.98 -21.27
N ILE A 199 9.45 3.13 -21.64
CA ILE A 199 9.21 1.85 -20.94
C ILE A 199 10.41 0.92 -21.09
N ASP A 200 11.06 0.91 -22.25
CA ASP A 200 12.25 0.07 -22.48
C ASP A 200 13.38 0.48 -21.55
N TRP A 201 13.63 1.79 -21.47
CA TRP A 201 14.57 2.33 -20.51
C TRP A 201 14.17 1.99 -19.06
N LEU A 202 12.90 2.15 -18.68
CA LEU A 202 12.42 1.78 -17.33
C LEU A 202 12.60 0.29 -17.02
N THR A 203 12.44 -0.57 -18.03
CA THR A 203 12.63 -2.01 -17.92
C THR A 203 14.11 -2.32 -17.64
N GLU A 204 15.03 -1.68 -18.37
CA GLU A 204 16.47 -1.80 -18.16
C GLU A 204 16.90 -1.24 -16.79
N GLU A 205 16.40 -0.07 -16.39
CA GLU A 205 16.67 0.53 -15.09
C GLU A 205 16.19 -0.35 -13.93
N ALA A 206 14.97 -0.90 -14.02
CA ALA A 206 14.44 -1.82 -13.01
C ALA A 206 15.29 -3.10 -12.94
N HIS A 207 15.65 -3.66 -14.10
CA HIS A 207 16.53 -4.83 -14.15
C HIS A 207 17.88 -4.54 -13.48
N SER A 208 18.48 -3.39 -13.76
CA SER A 208 19.78 -3.00 -13.19
C SER A 208 19.72 -2.70 -11.69
N LYS A 209 18.70 -1.98 -11.22
CA LYS A 209 18.60 -1.53 -9.82
C LYS A 209 18.13 -2.63 -8.86
N ILE A 210 17.18 -3.46 -9.27
CA ILE A 210 16.46 -4.39 -8.38
C ILE A 210 16.28 -5.80 -8.94
N GLY A 211 16.66 -6.05 -10.19
CA GLY A 211 16.67 -7.37 -10.81
C GLY A 211 15.50 -7.66 -11.75
N GLU A 212 15.66 -8.71 -12.57
CA GLU A 212 14.75 -9.10 -13.66
C GLU A 212 13.30 -9.33 -13.20
N GLN A 213 13.13 -9.91 -12.02
CA GLN A 213 11.82 -10.21 -11.45
C GLN A 213 10.95 -8.98 -11.17
N TYR A 214 11.47 -7.74 -11.24
CA TYR A 214 10.66 -6.52 -11.14
C TYR A 214 10.51 -5.80 -12.48
N ALA A 215 11.38 -6.08 -13.46
CA ALA A 215 11.32 -5.49 -14.79
C ALA A 215 10.03 -5.86 -15.55
N HIS A 216 9.46 -7.05 -15.27
CA HIS A 216 8.20 -7.51 -15.88
C HIS A 216 7.00 -6.56 -15.68
N ILE A 217 7.04 -5.70 -14.64
CA ILE A 217 6.05 -4.65 -14.41
C ILE A 217 5.97 -3.73 -15.63
N PHE A 218 7.12 -3.28 -16.11
CA PHE A 218 7.22 -2.37 -17.26
C PHE A 218 6.99 -3.12 -18.58
N SER A 219 7.38 -4.39 -18.69
CA SER A 219 6.99 -5.23 -19.83
C SER A 219 5.47 -5.32 -19.98
N SER A 220 4.74 -5.40 -18.86
CA SER A 220 3.26 -5.40 -18.87
C SER A 220 2.68 -4.07 -19.37
N HIS A 221 3.28 -2.94 -18.98
CA HIS A 221 2.91 -1.63 -19.53
C HIS A 221 3.16 -1.56 -21.05
N ARG A 222 4.26 -2.16 -21.51
CA ARG A 222 4.57 -2.23 -22.95
C ARG A 222 3.52 -3.03 -23.71
N PHE A 223 3.15 -4.20 -23.21
CA PHE A 223 2.11 -5.03 -23.82
C PHE A 223 0.77 -4.29 -23.94
N LEU A 224 0.39 -3.50 -22.93
CA LEU A 224 -0.83 -2.68 -23.02
C LEU A 224 -0.72 -1.62 -24.13
N LEU A 225 0.43 -0.96 -24.27
CA LEU A 225 0.65 0.01 -25.35
C LEU A 225 0.72 -0.62 -26.74
N GLU A 226 1.12 -1.88 -26.85
CA GLU A 226 1.14 -2.63 -28.11
C GLU A 226 -0.21 -3.22 -28.49
N ASN A 227 -1.21 -3.15 -27.59
CA ASN A 227 -2.55 -3.62 -27.87
C ASN A 227 -3.21 -2.80 -29.00
N THR A 228 -3.31 -3.41 -30.18
CA THR A 228 -3.89 -2.82 -31.38
C THR A 228 -5.36 -2.42 -31.19
N GLU A 229 -6.14 -3.18 -30.42
CA GLU A 229 -7.55 -2.88 -30.16
C GLU A 229 -7.71 -1.60 -29.33
N LEU A 230 -6.87 -1.41 -28.30
CA LEU A 230 -6.84 -0.17 -27.52
C LEU A 230 -6.52 1.03 -28.44
N GLN A 231 -5.48 0.90 -29.29
CA GLN A 231 -5.10 1.96 -30.23
C GLN A 231 -6.22 2.28 -31.22
N LEU A 232 -6.88 1.26 -31.79
CA LEU A 232 -8.00 1.42 -32.69
C LEU A 232 -9.21 2.07 -32.00
N THR A 233 -9.45 1.74 -30.73
CA THR A 233 -10.52 2.34 -29.93
C THR A 233 -10.32 3.85 -29.78
N VAL A 234 -9.11 4.28 -29.39
CA VAL A 234 -8.77 5.71 -29.28
C VAL A 234 -8.87 6.41 -30.65
N CYS A 235 -8.33 5.80 -31.71
CA CYS A 235 -8.42 6.34 -33.08
C CYS A 235 -9.86 6.47 -33.58
N SER A 236 -10.71 5.48 -33.27
CA SER A 236 -12.14 5.51 -33.56
C SER A 236 -12.83 6.64 -32.79
N MET A 237 -12.46 6.86 -31.53
CA MET A 237 -13.00 7.96 -30.72
C MET A 237 -12.66 9.34 -31.30
N ILE A 238 -11.42 9.53 -31.77
CA ILE A 238 -10.99 10.75 -32.49
C ILE A 238 -11.87 10.97 -33.72
N SER A 239 -12.01 9.96 -34.58
CA SER A 239 -12.74 10.08 -35.85
C SER A 239 -14.24 10.25 -35.69
N LYS A 240 -14.89 9.42 -34.85
CA LYS A 240 -16.36 9.44 -34.69
C LYS A 240 -16.83 10.68 -33.94
N HIS A 241 -16.10 11.12 -32.93
CA HIS A 241 -16.50 12.23 -32.06
C HIS A 241 -15.82 13.55 -32.38
N HIS A 242 -14.98 13.58 -33.44
CA HIS A 242 -14.27 14.76 -33.91
C HIS A 242 -13.56 15.50 -32.77
N CYS A 243 -12.77 14.77 -31.98
CA CYS A 243 -12.12 15.28 -30.78
C CYS A 243 -10.60 15.11 -30.81
N ASN A 244 -9.90 15.89 -30.00
CA ASN A 244 -8.44 15.85 -29.90
C ASN A 244 -7.94 14.55 -29.25
N ALA A 245 -6.71 14.15 -29.60
CA ALA A 245 -6.10 12.88 -29.17
C ALA A 245 -6.01 12.73 -27.64
N GLU A 246 -5.70 13.81 -26.92
CA GLU A 246 -5.60 13.79 -25.45
C GLU A 246 -6.94 13.42 -24.82
N PHE A 247 -8.05 13.99 -25.32
CA PHE A 247 -9.37 13.76 -24.77
C PHE A 247 -9.84 12.35 -25.07
N ALA A 248 -9.66 11.90 -26.32
CA ALA A 248 -9.99 10.53 -26.71
C ALA A 248 -9.24 9.49 -25.87
N LEU A 249 -7.94 9.72 -25.66
CA LEU A 249 -7.09 8.85 -24.86
C LEU A 249 -7.54 8.83 -23.39
N GLN A 250 -7.75 10.00 -22.79
CA GLN A 250 -8.16 10.09 -21.39
C GLN A 250 -9.49 9.39 -21.15
N GLN A 251 -10.49 9.56 -22.02
CA GLN A 251 -11.78 8.89 -21.86
C GLN A 251 -11.65 7.36 -22.00
N THR A 252 -10.90 6.89 -23.00
CA THR A 252 -10.67 5.45 -23.18
C THR A 252 -10.01 4.82 -21.94
N PHE A 253 -9.07 5.54 -21.30
CA PHE A 253 -8.43 5.06 -20.07
C PHE A 253 -9.35 5.15 -18.84
N ILE A 254 -10.22 6.16 -18.74
CA ILE A 254 -11.24 6.23 -17.68
C ILE A 254 -12.16 5.00 -17.76
N ASP A 255 -12.67 4.68 -18.95
CA ASP A 255 -13.54 3.50 -19.15
C ASP A 255 -12.80 2.20 -18.78
N LEU A 256 -11.51 2.12 -19.11
CA LEU A 256 -10.67 0.98 -18.75
C LEU A 256 -10.46 0.87 -17.24
N ILE A 257 -10.14 1.97 -16.56
CA ILE A 257 -9.95 2.02 -15.11
C ILE A 257 -11.25 1.62 -14.39
N ASP A 258 -12.39 2.13 -14.83
CA ASP A 258 -13.70 1.80 -14.26
C ASP A 258 -14.01 0.30 -14.40
N THR A 259 -13.62 -0.31 -15.52
CA THR A 259 -13.74 -1.75 -15.73
C THR A 259 -12.89 -2.55 -14.72
N TYR A 260 -11.64 -2.14 -14.49
CA TYR A 260 -10.77 -2.79 -13.50
C TYR A 260 -11.27 -2.58 -12.05
N ALA A 261 -11.82 -1.41 -11.75
CA ALA A 261 -12.35 -1.09 -10.42
C ALA A 261 -13.56 -1.96 -10.04
N GLN A 262 -14.32 -2.44 -11.03
CA GLN A 262 -15.47 -3.32 -10.84
C GLN A 262 -15.09 -4.81 -10.71
N MET A 263 -13.83 -5.19 -10.91
CA MET A 263 -13.39 -6.57 -10.74
C MET A 263 -13.32 -6.94 -9.25
N ASP A 264 -13.67 -8.19 -8.92
CA ASP A 264 -13.66 -8.69 -7.54
C ASP A 264 -12.25 -8.90 -6.96
N ASP A 265 -11.22 -8.98 -7.81
CA ASP A 265 -9.82 -9.20 -7.42
C ASP A 265 -9.12 -7.88 -7.00
N ASP A 266 -8.70 -7.81 -5.74
CA ASP A 266 -7.95 -6.68 -5.17
C ASP A 266 -6.67 -6.33 -5.93
N ASN A 267 -5.96 -7.33 -6.48
CA ASN A 267 -4.76 -7.09 -7.27
C ASN A 267 -5.09 -6.46 -8.62
N MET A 268 -6.25 -6.81 -9.20
CA MET A 268 -6.73 -6.17 -10.42
C MET A 268 -7.17 -4.74 -10.13
N ARG A 269 -7.89 -4.49 -9.03
CA ARG A 269 -8.22 -3.13 -8.60
C ARG A 269 -6.97 -2.26 -8.36
N ALA A 270 -5.88 -2.85 -7.85
CA ALA A 270 -4.61 -2.14 -7.66
C ALA A 270 -3.94 -1.67 -8.97
N ARG A 271 -4.39 -2.13 -10.14
CA ARG A 271 -3.88 -1.74 -11.47
C ARG A 271 -4.32 -0.35 -11.93
N GLU A 272 -5.25 0.30 -11.23
CA GLU A 272 -5.58 1.72 -11.48
C GLU A 272 -4.31 2.57 -11.57
N SER A 273 -3.38 2.40 -10.62
CA SER A 273 -2.12 3.15 -10.59
C SER A 273 -1.20 2.89 -11.79
N ASP A 274 -1.24 1.69 -12.37
CA ASP A 274 -0.48 1.33 -13.57
C ASP A 274 -1.10 1.99 -14.82
N LEU A 275 -2.43 1.98 -14.92
CA LEU A 275 -3.16 2.63 -16.02
C LEU A 275 -2.97 4.15 -16.00
N ASP A 276 -3.04 4.76 -14.82
CA ASP A 276 -2.76 6.18 -14.62
C ASP A 276 -1.32 6.55 -14.98
N ASP A 277 -0.36 5.66 -14.70
CA ASP A 277 1.06 5.85 -15.07
C ASP A 277 1.22 5.91 -16.59
N ILE A 278 0.62 4.95 -17.29
CA ILE A 278 0.64 4.87 -18.75
C ILE A 278 -0.06 6.07 -19.37
N LEU A 279 -1.26 6.43 -18.89
CA LEU A 279 -2.01 7.57 -19.35
C LEU A 279 -1.22 8.87 -19.15
N SER A 280 -0.67 9.10 -17.96
CA SER A 280 0.07 10.32 -17.63
C SER A 280 1.28 10.50 -18.54
N ARG A 281 2.00 9.43 -18.85
CA ARG A 281 3.15 9.47 -19.76
C ARG A 281 2.76 9.76 -21.21
N LEU A 282 1.70 9.14 -21.73
CA LEU A 282 1.18 9.46 -23.06
C LEU A 282 0.69 10.92 -23.14
N LEU A 283 -0.02 11.39 -22.12
CA LEU A 283 -0.51 12.77 -22.06
C LEU A 283 0.65 13.78 -22.00
N ARG A 284 1.77 13.48 -21.34
CA ARG A 284 2.98 14.33 -21.40
C ARG A 284 3.43 14.56 -22.83
N TYR A 285 3.51 13.51 -23.64
CA TYR A 285 3.92 13.64 -25.04
C TYR A 285 2.92 14.41 -25.90
N LEU A 286 1.62 14.18 -25.69
CA LEU A 286 0.59 14.86 -26.47
C LEU A 286 0.49 16.35 -26.12
N THR A 287 0.66 16.68 -24.84
CA THR A 287 0.60 18.06 -24.32
C THR A 287 1.94 18.79 -24.33
N SER A 288 3.02 18.10 -24.66
CA SER A 288 4.40 18.62 -24.53
C SER A 288 4.76 19.10 -23.13
N ALA A 289 4.16 18.48 -22.11
CA ALA A 289 4.51 18.75 -20.71
C ALA A 289 5.93 18.27 -20.40
N PRO A 290 6.63 18.91 -19.45
CA PRO A 290 7.98 18.51 -19.07
C PRO A 290 8.01 17.09 -18.49
N PRO A 291 9.16 16.40 -18.56
CA PRO A 291 9.34 15.13 -17.88
C PRO A 291 9.18 15.29 -16.36
N PRO A 292 8.87 14.20 -15.62
CA PRO A 292 8.89 14.21 -14.17
C PRO A 292 10.26 14.64 -13.63
N ILE A 293 10.27 15.31 -12.48
CA ILE A 293 11.53 15.65 -11.79
C ILE A 293 12.16 14.35 -11.30
N SER A 294 13.41 14.10 -11.66
CA SER A 294 14.15 12.89 -11.26
C SER A 294 15.10 13.14 -10.10
N ASP A 295 15.63 14.36 -9.96
CA ASP A 295 16.62 14.69 -8.94
C ASP A 295 15.99 15.37 -7.71
N PRO A 296 16.11 14.79 -6.51
CA PRO A 296 15.65 15.42 -5.28
C PRO A 296 16.46 16.68 -4.94
N PRO A 297 15.81 17.75 -4.44
CA PRO A 297 16.48 19.02 -4.09
C PRO A 297 17.36 18.92 -2.83
N TYR A 298 17.09 17.95 -1.96
CA TYR A 298 17.85 17.70 -0.73
C TYR A 298 18.52 16.33 -0.78
N THR A 299 19.70 16.21 -0.16
CA THR A 299 20.30 14.90 0.10
C THR A 299 19.54 14.20 1.23
N ASN A 300 19.34 12.89 1.09
CA ASN A 300 18.68 12.07 2.11
C ASN A 300 17.27 12.57 2.48
N THR A 301 16.39 12.79 1.51
CA THR A 301 15.05 13.35 1.70
C THR A 301 13.96 12.31 1.93
N ILE A 302 12.83 12.72 2.51
CA ILE A 302 11.57 11.99 2.45
C ILE A 302 10.69 12.58 1.36
N LEU A 303 10.38 11.78 0.34
CA LEU A 303 9.48 12.16 -0.72
C LEU A 303 8.04 12.13 -0.20
N VAL A 304 7.33 13.24 -0.32
CA VAL A 304 5.92 13.36 0.06
C VAL A 304 5.11 13.74 -1.18
N THR A 305 4.08 12.95 -1.50
CA THR A 305 3.22 13.23 -2.65
C THR A 305 1.81 12.70 -2.45
N LYS A 306 0.89 13.10 -3.33
CA LYS A 306 -0.45 12.55 -3.33
C LYS A 306 -0.43 11.05 -3.61
N GLN A 307 0.23 10.68 -4.71
CA GLN A 307 0.41 9.33 -5.25
C GLN A 307 1.70 9.34 -6.07
N LEU A 308 2.38 8.20 -6.16
CA LEU A 308 3.61 8.04 -6.93
C LEU A 308 3.44 6.89 -7.92
N SER A 309 3.77 7.13 -9.19
CA SER A 309 3.69 6.09 -10.21
C SER A 309 4.96 5.23 -10.24
N PRO A 310 4.88 3.97 -10.69
CA PRO A 310 6.03 3.09 -10.85
C PRO A 310 7.14 3.72 -11.72
N SER A 311 6.77 4.32 -12.86
CA SER A 311 7.73 4.97 -13.75
C SER A 311 8.45 6.14 -13.07
N THR A 312 7.71 6.96 -12.31
CA THR A 312 8.29 8.09 -11.59
C THR A 312 9.28 7.59 -10.56
N LEU A 313 8.93 6.58 -9.76
CA LEU A 313 9.83 6.02 -8.74
C LEU A 313 11.13 5.49 -9.35
N MET A 314 11.07 4.76 -10.47
CA MET A 314 12.27 4.25 -11.13
C MET A 314 13.16 5.34 -11.73
N ALA A 315 12.54 6.44 -12.18
CA ALA A 315 13.26 7.58 -12.74
C ALA A 315 13.97 8.45 -11.70
N LEU A 316 13.65 8.31 -10.42
CA LEU A 316 14.28 9.08 -9.34
C LEU A 316 15.72 8.62 -9.08
N ASP A 317 16.56 9.56 -8.61
CA ASP A 317 17.79 9.20 -7.89
C ASP A 317 17.42 8.67 -6.49
N THR A 318 17.13 7.37 -6.44
CA THR A 318 16.69 6.66 -5.24
C THR A 318 17.72 6.66 -4.12
N ASN A 319 19.00 6.93 -4.40
CA ASN A 319 20.05 7.02 -3.36
C ASN A 319 19.84 8.21 -2.43
N LYS A 320 19.19 9.27 -2.93
CA LYS A 320 18.84 10.46 -2.16
C LYS A 320 17.50 10.33 -1.44
N ILE A 321 16.71 9.28 -1.70
CA ILE A 321 15.42 9.05 -1.06
C ILE A 321 15.58 8.12 0.15
N LYS A 322 15.22 8.60 1.34
CA LYS A 322 15.23 7.83 2.58
C LYS A 322 13.87 7.27 2.97
N GLY A 323 12.79 7.80 2.39
CA GLY A 323 11.45 7.29 2.61
C GLY A 323 10.45 7.96 1.67
N ILE A 324 9.28 7.33 1.53
CA ILE A 324 8.18 7.78 0.67
C ILE A 324 6.90 7.82 1.50
N LEU A 325 6.24 8.98 1.53
CA LEU A 325 4.93 9.19 2.13
C LEU A 325 3.94 9.54 1.03
N LEU A 326 2.97 8.66 0.83
CA LEU A 326 1.84 8.90 -0.04
C LEU A 326 0.64 9.31 0.81
N SER A 327 -0.03 10.39 0.42
CA SER A 327 -1.30 10.74 1.06
C SER A 327 -2.38 9.69 0.77
N HIS A 328 -2.31 9.09 -0.41
CA HIS A 328 -3.19 8.05 -0.90
C HIS A 328 -2.41 7.11 -1.83
N GLY A 329 -2.57 5.82 -1.63
CA GLY A 329 -1.85 4.81 -2.38
C GLY A 329 -2.32 3.43 -1.97
N ASN A 330 -2.35 2.51 -2.93
CA ASN A 330 -2.73 1.13 -2.65
C ASN A 330 -1.48 0.35 -2.18
N PRO A 331 -1.48 -0.31 -1.00
CA PRO A 331 -0.38 -1.14 -0.54
C PRO A 331 -0.01 -2.33 -1.44
N LEU A 332 -0.91 -2.72 -2.35
CA LEU A 332 -0.72 -3.77 -3.36
C LEU A 332 -0.22 -3.21 -4.71
N SER A 333 -0.05 -1.88 -4.84
CA SER A 333 0.44 -1.26 -6.07
C SER A 333 1.87 -1.68 -6.41
N ASN A 334 2.19 -1.68 -7.71
CA ASN A 334 3.57 -1.90 -8.17
C ASN A 334 4.55 -0.87 -7.60
N THR A 335 4.11 0.37 -7.35
CA THR A 335 4.94 1.37 -6.66
C THR A 335 5.38 0.88 -5.28
N THR A 336 4.49 0.26 -4.50
CA THR A 336 4.83 -0.30 -3.19
C THR A 336 5.81 -1.46 -3.31
N VAL A 337 5.59 -2.33 -4.30
CA VAL A 337 6.48 -3.48 -4.56
C VAL A 337 7.89 -2.99 -4.91
N LEU A 338 8.00 -2.02 -5.81
CA LEU A 338 9.26 -1.43 -6.25
C LEU A 338 9.98 -0.69 -5.10
N ALA A 339 9.26 0.10 -4.30
CA ALA A 339 9.85 0.79 -3.16
C ALA A 339 10.43 -0.19 -2.14
N LYS A 340 9.74 -1.29 -1.85
CA LYS A 340 10.24 -2.37 -0.98
C LYS A 340 11.47 -3.07 -1.58
N ALA A 341 11.47 -3.34 -2.89
CA ALA A 341 12.61 -3.94 -3.57
C ALA A 341 13.86 -3.06 -3.53
N LEU A 342 13.66 -1.73 -3.55
CA LEU A 342 14.72 -0.73 -3.38
C LEU A 342 15.15 -0.51 -1.91
N ASP A 343 14.59 -1.26 -0.96
CA ASP A 343 14.76 -1.04 0.49
C ASP A 343 14.41 0.40 0.94
N ILE A 344 13.44 1.03 0.27
CA ILE A 344 12.93 2.36 0.62
C ILE A 344 11.65 2.20 1.47
N PRO A 345 11.65 2.71 2.71
CA PRO A 345 10.44 2.81 3.52
C PRO A 345 9.32 3.53 2.79
N ILE A 346 8.13 2.91 2.69
CA ILE A 346 6.96 3.52 2.07
C ILE A 346 5.74 3.44 3.01
N ILE A 347 5.04 4.56 3.13
CA ILE A 347 3.75 4.67 3.82
C ILE A 347 2.73 5.10 2.77
N ASN A 348 1.82 4.19 2.40
CA ASN A 348 0.92 4.41 1.27
C ASN A 348 -0.30 5.28 1.59
N GLU A 349 -0.68 5.37 2.86
CA GLU A 349 -1.91 6.02 3.29
C GLU A 349 -1.66 6.90 4.50
N ALA A 350 -0.72 7.85 4.35
CA ALA A 350 -0.35 8.75 5.44
C ALA A 350 -1.40 9.85 5.71
N GLY A 351 -2.46 9.92 4.90
CA GLY A 351 -3.56 10.88 5.00
C GLY A 351 -3.28 12.22 4.31
N LYS A 352 -4.34 12.94 3.93
CA LYS A 352 -4.24 14.19 3.13
C LYS A 352 -3.43 15.30 3.82
N GLN A 353 -3.38 15.30 5.14
CA GLN A 353 -2.64 16.26 5.96
C GLN A 353 -1.12 16.26 5.69
N VAL A 354 -0.55 15.18 5.14
CA VAL A 354 0.87 15.18 4.77
C VAL A 354 1.17 16.11 3.60
N LEU A 355 0.16 16.49 2.80
CA LEU A 355 0.33 17.41 1.67
C LEU A 355 0.42 18.87 2.11
N SER A 356 0.10 19.19 3.37
CA SER A 356 0.28 20.53 3.95
C SER A 356 1.60 20.69 4.70
N LEU A 357 2.50 19.71 4.59
CA LEU A 357 3.86 19.80 5.11
C LEU A 357 4.66 20.88 4.35
N THR A 358 5.67 21.46 5.00
CA THR A 358 6.54 22.47 4.36
C THR A 358 7.73 21.77 3.72
N ASP A 359 8.06 22.15 2.48
CA ASP A 359 9.27 21.64 1.81
C ASP A 359 10.53 22.01 2.62
N GLY A 360 11.48 21.06 2.72
CA GLY A 360 12.70 21.21 3.52
C GLY A 360 12.53 21.01 5.03
N GLN A 361 11.31 20.94 5.56
CA GLN A 361 11.11 20.68 6.99
C GLN A 361 11.48 19.23 7.33
N ASN A 362 12.12 19.01 8.48
CA ASN A 362 12.43 17.66 8.92
C ASN A 362 11.18 16.95 9.47
N ILE A 363 10.94 15.73 9.00
CA ILE A 363 9.93 14.84 9.59
C ILE A 363 10.58 13.52 9.99
N THR A 364 9.97 12.83 10.95
CA THR A 364 10.45 11.53 11.45
C THR A 364 9.48 10.41 11.08
N LEU A 365 9.99 9.38 10.42
CA LEU A 365 9.30 8.11 10.21
C LEU A 365 9.74 7.12 11.28
N LYS A 366 8.80 6.36 11.82
CA LYS A 366 9.05 5.35 12.85
C LYS A 366 8.70 3.97 12.31
N LYS A 367 9.55 2.98 12.60
CA LYS A 367 9.30 1.56 12.30
C LYS A 367 9.06 0.82 13.60
N VAL A 368 7.91 0.14 13.70
CA VAL A 368 7.58 -0.76 14.81
C VAL A 368 7.14 -2.09 14.22
N GLN A 369 7.82 -3.18 14.60
CA GLN A 369 7.47 -4.55 14.18
C GLN A 369 7.26 -4.71 12.66
N ASN A 370 8.16 -4.10 11.87
CA ASN A 370 8.13 -4.03 10.41
C ASN A 370 7.08 -3.13 9.75
N ILE A 371 6.37 -2.32 10.53
CA ILE A 371 5.40 -1.36 10.02
C ILE A 371 5.96 0.06 10.19
N TRP A 372 6.05 0.78 9.07
CA TRP A 372 6.38 2.21 9.06
C TRP A 372 5.14 3.05 9.27
N PHE A 373 5.24 4.07 10.10
CA PHE A 373 4.22 5.09 10.27
C PHE A 373 4.85 6.48 10.45
N TYR A 374 4.05 7.50 10.13
CA TYR A 374 4.37 8.90 10.29
C TYR A 374 3.50 9.46 11.41
N GLN A 375 4.12 10.15 12.35
CA GLN A 375 3.42 10.90 13.38
C GLN A 375 3.88 12.35 13.27
N ASN A 376 2.94 13.25 12.98
CA ASN A 376 3.24 14.68 13.04
C ASN A 376 3.45 15.04 14.51
N THR A 377 4.67 15.40 14.90
CA THR A 377 4.99 15.84 16.26
C THR A 377 4.36 17.20 16.61
N TYR A 378 3.64 17.83 15.68
CA TYR A 378 2.87 19.06 15.90
C TYR A 378 1.36 18.80 15.98
N ILE A 379 0.90 18.02 16.95
CA ILE A 379 -0.44 18.22 17.53
C ILE A 379 -0.31 18.04 19.04
N SER A 380 0.11 19.12 19.69
CA SER A 380 -0.21 19.38 21.08
C SER A 380 -0.76 20.80 21.15
N HIS A 381 -2.08 20.92 21.18
CA HIS A 381 -2.82 21.86 22.02
C HIS A 381 -4.23 21.35 22.24
#